data_AF-A0A522V481-F1
#
_entry.id   AF-A0A522V481-F1
#
_cell.length_a   1.000
_cell.length_b   1.000
_cell.length_c   1.000
_cell.angle_alpha   90.00
_cell.angle_beta   90.00
_cell.angle_gamma   90.00
#
_symmetry.space_group_name_H-M   'P 1'
#
loop_
_entity.id
_entity.type
_entity.pdbx_description
1 polymer ?
#
loop_
_entity_poly.entity_id
_entity_poly.type
_entity_poly.pdbx_seq_one_letter_code
_entity_poly.pdbx_strand_id
1 'polypeptide(L)'
;MILDAIIEKESLSIEIEDPFKANVESITKKIEDFACSKSADIAGCDIRGLIPKMIKGIAGCESGCPANAKSLVENGFNNFELKYIEGGILAAKTAIEGGRSLQIKMFPDF
;
A
#
# COMPACT_ATOMS: atom_id res chain seq x y z
N MET A 1 6.37 -10.20 -4.49
CA MET A 1 6.21 -8.73 -4.38
C MET A 1 6.30 -8.38 -2.91
N ILE A 2 6.88 -7.24 -2.54
CA ILE A 2 6.96 -6.83 -1.13
C ILE A 2 6.13 -5.57 -0.90
N LEU A 3 5.38 -5.54 0.20
CA LEU A 3 4.74 -4.35 0.73
C LEU A 3 5.44 -3.93 2.01
N ASP A 4 5.86 -2.67 2.09
CA ASP A 4 6.28 -2.06 3.34
C ASP A 4 5.20 -1.08 3.84
N ALA A 5 4.78 -1.26 5.09
CA ALA A 5 4.02 -0.28 5.85
C ALA A 5 4.95 0.44 6.82
N ILE A 6 5.01 1.75 6.73
CA ILE A 6 5.97 2.60 7.44
C ILE A 6 5.19 3.61 8.27
N ILE A 7 5.50 3.67 9.56
CA ILE A 7 5.03 4.71 10.48
C ILE A 7 6.27 5.35 11.10
N GLU A 8 6.46 6.64 10.82
CA GLU A 8 7.65 7.42 11.22
C GLU A 8 8.98 6.82 10.74
N LYS A 9 9.69 6.07 11.59
CA LYS A 9 11.00 5.45 11.31
C LYS A 9 10.96 3.93 11.32
N GLU A 10 9.81 3.34 11.65
CA GLU A 10 9.65 1.90 11.74
C GLU A 10 8.87 1.37 10.55
N SER A 11 9.23 0.16 10.12
CA SER A 11 8.64 -0.50 8.96
C SER A 11 8.24 -1.94 9.26
N LEU A 12 7.07 -2.33 8.76
CA LEU A 12 6.64 -3.71 8.63
C LEU A 12 6.71 -4.11 7.16
N SER A 13 7.50 -5.12 6.84
CA SER A 13 7.54 -5.74 5.51
C SER A 13 6.62 -6.96 5.45
N ILE A 14 5.79 -7.02 4.41
CA ILE A 14 4.84 -8.09 4.14
C ILE A 14 5.11 -8.63 2.75
N GLU A 15 5.47 -9.90 2.67
CA GLU A 15 5.59 -10.61 1.39
C GLU A 15 4.21 -10.93 0.82
N ILE A 16 4.04 -10.63 -0.47
CA ILE A 16 2.87 -10.97 -1.29
C ILE A 16 3.37 -11.98 -2.33
N GLU A 17 3.11 -13.26 -2.06
CA GLU A 17 3.54 -14.39 -2.90
C GLU A 17 2.89 -14.34 -4.28
N ASP A 18 1.56 -14.20 -4.33
CA ASP A 18 0.80 -14.07 -5.57
C ASP A 18 0.00 -12.75 -5.55
N PRO A 19 0.38 -11.73 -6.35
CA PRO A 19 -0.35 -10.46 -6.40
C PRO A 19 -1.78 -10.62 -6.92
N PHE A 20 -2.07 -11.64 -7.72
CA PHE A 20 -3.42 -11.86 -8.27
C PHE A 20 -4.37 -12.53 -7.26
N LYS A 21 -3.81 -13.17 -6.24
CA LYS A 21 -4.55 -13.86 -5.17
C LYS A 21 -4.19 -13.33 -3.78
N ALA A 22 -3.74 -12.08 -3.72
CA ALA A 22 -3.30 -11.46 -2.48
C ALA A 22 -4.43 -11.48 -1.42
N ASN A 23 -4.11 -11.99 -0.22
CA ASN A 23 -5.04 -11.98 0.89
C ASN A 23 -5.12 -10.59 1.51
N VAL A 24 -5.97 -9.73 0.93
CA VAL A 24 -6.14 -8.33 1.33
C VAL A 24 -6.53 -8.21 2.80
N GLU A 25 -7.35 -9.11 3.33
CA GLU A 25 -7.75 -9.09 4.74
C GLU A 25 -6.57 -9.35 5.67
N SER A 26 -5.75 -10.36 5.36
CA SER A 26 -4.55 -10.66 6.15
C SER A 26 -3.53 -9.52 6.09
N ILE A 27 -3.31 -8.93 4.92
CA ILE A 27 -2.40 -7.79 4.75
C ILE A 27 -2.90 -6.59 5.56
N THR A 28 -4.19 -6.25 5.43
CA THR A 28 -4.80 -5.13 6.16
C THR A 28 -4.66 -5.32 7.67
N LYS A 29 -4.99 -6.52 8.17
CA LYS A 29 -4.86 -6.85 9.59
C LYS A 29 -3.43 -6.72 10.10
N LYS A 30 -2.43 -7.19 9.33
CA LYS A 30 -1.01 -7.02 9.70
C LYS A 30 -0.61 -5.54 9.82
N ILE A 31 -1.12 -4.68 8.95
CA ILE A 31 -0.86 -3.23 8.99
C ILE A 31 -1.56 -2.59 10.19
N GLU A 32 -2.81 -2.99 10.48
CA GLU A 32 -3.55 -2.55 11.68
C GLU A 32 -2.86 -2.97 12.97
N ASP A 33 -2.45 -4.23 13.09
CA ASP A 33 -1.70 -4.75 14.24
C ASP A 33 -0.37 -4.00 14.42
N PHE A 34 0.33 -3.71 13.31
CA PHE A 34 1.54 -2.90 13.32
C PHE A 34 1.26 -1.48 13.82
N ALA A 35 0.26 -0.80 13.29
CA ALA A 35 -0.10 0.55 13.74
C ALA A 35 -0.51 0.57 15.22
N CYS A 36 -1.28 -0.43 15.66
CA CYS A 36 -1.65 -0.61 17.06
C CYS A 36 -0.41 -0.76 17.96
N SER A 37 0.58 -1.55 17.54
CA SER A 37 1.85 -1.69 18.27
C SER A 37 2.65 -0.38 18.40
N LYS A 38 2.36 0.60 17.53
CA LYS A 38 2.96 1.94 17.52
C LYS A 38 2.05 3.02 18.12
N SER A 39 0.94 2.61 18.75
CA SER A 39 -0.08 3.53 19.26
C SER A 39 -0.51 4.55 18.20
N ALA A 40 -0.62 4.10 16.95
CA ALA A 40 -0.99 4.90 15.80
C ALA A 40 -2.42 4.58 15.39
N ASP A 41 -3.30 5.59 15.41
CA ASP A 41 -4.66 5.45 14.91
C ASP A 41 -4.69 5.61 13.38
N ILE A 42 -5.18 4.56 12.72
CA ILE A 42 -5.32 4.48 11.26
C ILE A 42 -6.77 4.20 10.85
N ALA A 43 -7.75 4.28 11.76
CA ALA A 43 -9.15 3.91 11.48
C ALA A 43 -9.78 4.73 10.34
N GLY A 44 -9.30 5.95 10.09
CA GLY A 44 -9.73 6.80 8.97
C GLY A 44 -9.03 6.51 7.63
N CYS A 45 -8.12 5.54 7.57
CA CYS A 45 -7.36 5.20 6.37
C CYS A 45 -7.97 3.98 5.69
N ASP A 46 -8.45 4.11 4.45
CA ASP A 46 -8.99 2.98 3.67
C ASP A 46 -7.86 2.08 3.10
N ILE A 47 -7.15 1.40 4.00
CA ILE A 47 -6.06 0.48 3.64
C ILE A 47 -6.63 -0.69 2.83
N ARG A 48 -7.77 -1.25 3.27
CA ARG A 48 -8.43 -2.37 2.60
C ARG A 48 -8.75 -2.08 1.13
N GLY A 49 -9.19 -0.87 0.81
CA GLY A 49 -9.44 -0.42 -0.56
C GLY A 49 -8.17 -0.04 -1.33
N LEU A 50 -7.17 0.52 -0.65
CA LEU A 50 -5.90 0.95 -1.26
C LEU A 50 -5.08 -0.23 -1.80
N ILE A 51 -4.90 -1.28 -1.00
CA ILE A 51 -4.04 -2.43 -1.32
C ILE A 51 -4.33 -3.04 -2.71
N PRO A 52 -5.56 -3.45 -3.04
CA PRO A 52 -5.84 -4.05 -4.35
C PRO A 52 -5.63 -3.06 -5.51
N LYS A 53 -5.83 -1.75 -5.29
CA LYS A 53 -5.54 -0.74 -6.32
C LYS A 53 -4.04 -0.65 -6.59
N MET A 54 -3.22 -0.60 -5.54
CA MET A 54 -1.77 -0.55 -5.68
C MET A 54 -1.21 -1.81 -6.34
N ILE A 55 -1.69 -3.00 -5.93
CA ILE A 55 -1.33 -4.27 -6.56
C ILE A 55 -1.66 -4.25 -8.05
N LYS A 56 -2.88 -3.85 -8.42
CA LYS A 56 -3.27 -3.72 -9.83
C LYS A 56 -2.43 -2.70 -10.59
N GLY A 57 -2.02 -1.63 -9.91
CA GLY A 57 -1.12 -0.62 -10.45
C GLY A 57 0.24 -1.21 -10.88
N ILE A 58 0.77 -2.17 -10.11
CA ILE A 58 2.09 -2.77 -10.35
C ILE A 58 2.02 -4.05 -11.19
N ALA A 59 1.15 -4.99 -10.83
CA ALA A 59 1.11 -6.33 -11.42
C ALA A 59 0.02 -6.49 -12.50
N GLY A 60 -0.91 -5.54 -12.63
CA GLY A 60 -2.08 -5.70 -13.49
C GLY A 60 -3.16 -6.59 -12.86
N CYS A 61 -3.92 -7.32 -13.69
CA CYS A 61 -4.95 -8.25 -13.21
C CYS A 61 -4.76 -9.64 -13.83
N GLU A 62 -5.29 -10.69 -13.18
CA GLU A 62 -5.19 -12.09 -13.66
C GLU A 62 -5.79 -12.25 -15.07
N SER A 63 -6.80 -11.44 -15.42
CA SER A 63 -7.45 -11.43 -16.73
C SER A 63 -6.64 -10.70 -17.82
N GLY A 64 -5.37 -10.37 -17.59
CA GLY A 64 -4.49 -9.73 -18.58
C GLY A 64 -4.61 -8.22 -18.68
N CYS A 65 -5.20 -7.55 -17.68
CA CYS A 65 -5.18 -6.09 -17.61
C CYS A 65 -3.74 -5.62 -17.44
N PRO A 66 -3.28 -4.61 -18.20
CA PRO A 66 -1.94 -4.07 -18.01
C PRO A 66 -1.82 -3.41 -16.63
N ALA A 67 -0.62 -3.51 -16.05
CA ALA A 67 -0.23 -2.68 -14.92
C ALA A 67 -0.35 -1.20 -15.29
N ASN A 68 -0.98 -0.40 -14.43
CA ASN A 68 -1.19 1.02 -14.69
C ASN A 68 -1.07 1.88 -13.43
N ALA A 69 0.13 1.87 -12.83
CA ALA A 69 0.48 2.68 -11.68
C ALA A 69 0.35 4.19 -11.97
N LYS A 70 0.67 4.63 -13.19
CA LYS A 70 0.61 6.05 -13.58
C LYS A 70 -0.81 6.60 -13.49
N SER A 71 -1.79 5.92 -14.10
CA SER A 71 -3.19 6.38 -14.01
C SER A 71 -3.73 6.29 -12.58
N LEU A 72 -3.27 5.33 -11.76
CA LEU A 72 -3.65 5.30 -10.35
C LEU A 72 -3.10 6.54 -9.60
N VAL A 73 -1.86 6.93 -9.86
CA VAL A 73 -1.26 8.16 -9.28
C VAL A 73 -2.01 9.41 -9.74
N GLU A 74 -2.35 9.52 -11.03
CA GLU A 74 -3.09 10.65 -11.60
C GLU A 74 -4.50 10.80 -11.00
N ASN A 75 -5.20 9.68 -10.82
CA ASN A 75 -6.57 9.70 -10.29
C ASN A 75 -6.63 9.84 -8.76
N GLY A 76 -5.56 9.49 -8.05
CA GLY A 76 -5.52 9.48 -6.60
C GLY A 76 -6.33 8.34 -5.98
N PHE A 77 -6.27 8.25 -4.65
CA PHE A 77 -7.12 7.34 -3.88
C PHE A 77 -7.42 7.93 -2.51
N ASN A 78 -8.66 8.38 -2.30
CA ASN A 78 -9.12 8.99 -1.05
C ASN A 78 -8.15 10.07 -0.54
N ASN A 79 -7.67 9.94 0.70
CA ASN A 79 -6.73 10.83 1.37
C ASN A 79 -5.25 10.43 1.18
N PHE A 80 -4.96 9.44 0.34
CA PHE A 80 -3.59 9.05 0.05
C PHE A 80 -2.97 9.89 -1.05
N GLU A 81 -1.83 10.48 -0.75
CA GLU A 81 -0.89 11.00 -1.73
C GLU A 81 -0.16 9.82 -2.38
N LEU A 82 -0.40 9.60 -3.68
CA LEU A 82 0.19 8.52 -4.45
C LEU A 82 1.39 9.02 -5.25
N LYS A 83 2.44 8.20 -5.33
CA LYS A 83 3.62 8.50 -6.13
C LYS A 83 4.18 7.24 -6.78
N TYR A 84 4.42 7.32 -8.09
CA TYR A 84 5.22 6.34 -8.80
C TYR A 84 6.68 6.76 -8.74
N ILE A 85 7.54 5.87 -8.26
CA ILE A 85 8.98 6.07 -8.10
C ILE A 85 9.68 5.24 -9.19
N GLU A 86 10.82 5.76 -9.68
CA GLU A 86 11.67 5.05 -10.62
C GLU A 86 12.02 3.64 -10.11
N GLY A 87 12.03 2.66 -11.01
CA GLY A 87 12.19 1.24 -10.65
C GLY A 87 10.88 0.50 -10.35
N GLY A 88 9.72 1.08 -10.65
CA GLY A 88 8.43 0.38 -10.56
C GLY A 88 7.77 0.40 -9.18
N ILE A 89 8.34 1.16 -8.23
CA ILE A 89 7.84 1.24 -6.86
C ILE A 89 6.63 2.19 -6.83
N LEU A 90 5.53 1.72 -6.24
CA LEU A 90 4.36 2.54 -5.98
C LEU A 90 4.27 2.87 -4.49
N ALA A 91 4.20 4.16 -4.17
CA ALA A 91 4.07 4.64 -2.81
C ALA A 91 2.74 5.34 -2.59
N ALA A 92 2.17 5.18 -1.41
CA ALA A 92 1.00 5.88 -0.90
C ALA A 92 1.33 6.46 0.48
N LYS A 93 0.96 7.71 0.74
CA LYS A 93 1.18 8.35 2.05
C LYS A 93 -0.08 9.06 2.49
N THR A 94 -0.42 8.94 3.77
CA THR A 94 -1.50 9.73 4.39
C THR A 94 -1.06 10.24 5.76
N ALA A 95 -1.60 11.40 6.14
CA ALA A 95 -1.47 11.88 7.51
C ALA A 95 -2.35 11.01 8.44
N ILE A 96 -1.85 10.80 9.65
CA ILE A 96 -2.56 10.13 10.75
C ILE A 96 -2.45 11.02 12.00
N GLU A 97 -3.19 10.70 13.06
CA GLU A 97 -3.23 11.55 14.25
C GLU A 97 -1.86 11.76 14.92
N GLY A 98 -1.71 12.92 15.56
CA GLY A 98 -0.48 13.32 16.26
C GLY A 98 0.62 13.85 15.34
N GLY A 99 0.27 14.31 14.12
CA GLY A 99 1.25 14.85 13.16
C GLY A 99 2.12 13.77 12.49
N ARG A 100 1.75 12.50 12.65
CA ARG A 100 2.44 11.36 12.06
C ARG A 100 1.91 11.07 10.66
N SER A 101 2.57 10.17 9.95
CA SER A 101 2.10 9.69 8.66
C SER A 101 2.25 8.18 8.54
N LEU A 102 1.26 7.55 7.92
CA LEU A 102 1.35 6.19 7.41
C LEU A 102 1.82 6.27 5.95
N GLN A 103 2.85 5.50 5.62
CA GLN A 103 3.31 5.32 4.24
C GLN A 103 3.27 3.84 3.88
N ILE A 104 2.66 3.52 2.75
CA ILE A 104 2.68 2.19 2.14
C ILE A 104 3.56 2.25 0.89
N LYS A 105 4.52 1.35 0.75
CA LYS A 105 5.32 1.18 -0.47
C LYS A 105 5.15 -0.24 -0.98
N MET A 106 4.96 -0.39 -2.29
CA MET A 106 4.98 -1.69 -2.94
C MET A 106 6.15 -1.78 -3.90
N PHE A 107 6.90 -2.87 -3.75
CA PHE A 107 8.08 -3.20 -4.53
C PHE A 107 7.75 -4.39 -5.44
N PRO A 108 7.83 -4.22 -6.76
CA PRO A 108 7.68 -5.34 -7.69
C PRO A 108 8.79 -6.38 -7.49
N ASP A 109 8.47 -7.67 -7.69
CA ASP A 109 9.50 -8.68 -7.91
C ASP A 109 9.86 -8.61 -9.40
N PHE A 110 11.10 -8.19 -9.70
CA PHE A 110 11.67 -8.24 -11.05
C PHE A 110 12.86 -9.20 -11.07
#